data_AF-A0A1X0SCX3-F1
#
_entry.id   AF-A0A1X0SCX3-F1
#
_cell.length_a   1.000
_cell.length_b   1.000
_cell.length_c   1.000
_cell.angle_alpha   90.00
_cell.angle_beta   90.00
_cell.angle_gamma   90.00
#
_symmetry.space_group_name_H-M   'P 1'
#
loop_
_entity.id
_entity.type
_entity.pdbx_description
1 polymer ?
#
loop_
_entity_poly.entity_id
_entity_poly.type
_entity_poly.pdbx_seq_one_letter_code
_entity_poly.pdbx_strand_id
1 'polypeptide(L)'
;TVKKRKQSSGVKQEKQKAKRQKTTASSSSVICTSCKQTGHKSARSPDCPNHMLSKNEIFSRNLGQQFKTFTRKLPFDQCVHSSYQSALKSRIVSACEDTRQVVFIAQLFINQYALNLKVHSNHIFKQNFWYSICQL
;
A
#
# COMPACT_ATOMS: atom_id res chain seq x y z
N THR A 1 23.19 -13.52 15.80
CA THR A 1 22.07 -13.03 14.96
C THR A 1 22.44 -11.69 14.36
N VAL A 2 22.81 -11.66 13.08
CA VAL A 2 23.25 -10.44 12.38
C VAL A 2 22.02 -9.58 12.06
N LYS A 3 21.83 -8.48 12.80
CA LYS A 3 20.79 -7.49 12.51
C LYS A 3 21.04 -6.86 11.13
N LYS A 4 20.22 -7.18 10.13
CA LYS A 4 20.21 -6.48 8.84
C LYS A 4 19.86 -5.01 9.08
N ARG A 5 20.88 -4.13 9.06
CA ARG A 5 20.73 -2.69 9.20
C ARG A 5 19.90 -2.15 8.02
N LYS A 6 18.78 -1.50 8.32
CA LYS A 6 17.90 -0.88 7.32
C LYS A 6 18.70 0.21 6.61
N GLN A 7 18.96 0.04 5.30
CA GLN A 7 19.73 1.01 4.51
C GLN A 7 19.00 2.36 4.46
N SER A 8 19.77 3.45 4.59
CA SER A 8 19.25 4.82 4.50
C SER A 8 18.72 5.12 3.09
N SER A 9 17.78 6.05 3.00
CA SER A 9 17.14 6.47 1.74
C SER A 9 18.16 6.98 0.70
N GLY A 10 19.22 7.65 1.14
CA GLY A 10 20.29 8.17 0.26
C GLY A 10 21.01 7.06 -0.51
N VAL A 11 21.41 5.98 0.16
CA VAL A 11 22.11 4.84 -0.46
C VAL A 11 21.21 4.11 -1.48
N LYS A 12 19.89 4.08 -1.24
CA LYS A 12 18.93 3.54 -2.22
C LYS A 12 18.82 4.42 -3.47
N GLN A 13 18.83 5.74 -3.30
CA GLN A 13 18.75 6.68 -4.42
C GLN A 13 20.03 6.67 -5.27
N GLU A 14 21.20 6.61 -4.65
CA GLU A 14 22.49 6.51 -5.38
C GLU A 14 22.58 5.21 -6.18
N LYS A 15 22.19 4.07 -5.60
CA LYS A 15 22.13 2.80 -6.36
C LYS A 15 21.16 2.86 -7.54
N GLN A 16 20.02 3.54 -7.40
CA GLN A 16 19.12 3.77 -8.52
C GLN A 16 19.73 4.65 -9.61
N LYS A 17 20.44 5.74 -9.23
CA LYS A 17 21.13 6.62 -10.18
C LYS A 17 22.24 5.88 -10.94
N ALA A 18 23.08 5.13 -10.23
CA ALA A 18 24.15 4.32 -10.84
C ALA A 18 23.61 3.24 -11.79
N LYS A 19 22.47 2.62 -11.47
CA LYS A 19 21.82 1.65 -12.36
C LYS A 19 21.25 2.29 -13.64
N ARG A 20 20.85 3.58 -13.59
CA ARG A 20 20.31 4.32 -14.74
C ARG A 20 21.40 4.85 -15.69
N GLN A 21 22.61 5.12 -15.20
CA GLN A 21 23.73 5.58 -16.04
C GLN A 21 24.29 4.50 -16.98
N LYS A 22 24.03 3.20 -16.71
CA LYS A 22 24.48 2.11 -17.60
C LYS A 22 23.70 1.99 -18.92
N THR A 23 22.65 2.78 -19.14
CA THR A 23 21.79 2.70 -20.33
C THR A 23 22.00 3.79 -21.38
N THR A 24 23.01 4.66 -21.24
CA THR A 24 23.22 5.83 -22.12
C THR A 24 24.03 5.57 -23.40
N ALA A 25 24.32 4.31 -23.75
CA ALA A 25 25.03 3.97 -24.99
C ALA A 25 24.16 3.12 -25.92
N SER A 26 23.23 3.75 -26.63
CA SER A 26 22.77 3.27 -27.93
C SER A 26 22.01 4.40 -28.62
N SER A 27 22.62 4.97 -29.65
CA SER A 27 22.06 5.96 -30.58
C SER A 27 21.08 5.31 -31.57
N SER A 28 20.18 4.47 -31.06
CA SER A 28 19.00 4.01 -31.82
C SER A 28 17.86 4.98 -31.54
N SER A 29 17.10 5.33 -32.57
CA SER A 29 15.89 6.14 -32.41
C SER A 29 15.02 5.52 -31.32
N VAL A 30 14.79 6.25 -30.23
CA VAL A 30 13.99 5.73 -29.12
C VAL A 30 12.55 5.64 -29.60
N ILE A 31 12.08 4.42 -29.87
CA ILE A 31 10.70 4.14 -30.30
C ILE A 31 9.88 3.73 -29.08
N CYS A 32 8.69 4.31 -28.96
CA CYS A 32 7.78 4.04 -27.85
C CYS A 32 7.19 2.63 -27.97
N THR A 33 7.28 1.85 -26.90
CA THR A 33 6.70 0.50 -26.88
C THR A 33 5.18 0.50 -26.99
N SER A 34 4.51 1.57 -26.55
CA SER A 34 3.05 1.70 -26.49
C SER A 34 2.45 2.31 -27.75
N CYS A 35 2.89 3.49 -28.18
CA CYS A 35 2.31 4.19 -29.34
C CYS A 35 3.13 4.06 -30.63
N LYS A 36 4.30 3.39 -30.59
CA LYS A 36 5.22 3.19 -31.73
C LYS A 36 5.80 4.47 -32.36
N GLN A 37 5.61 5.64 -31.74
CA GLN A 37 6.22 6.89 -32.17
C GLN A 37 7.66 7.03 -31.69
N THR A 38 8.47 7.81 -32.41
CA THR A 38 9.85 8.13 -32.05
C THR A 38 9.93 9.26 -31.01
N GLY A 39 11.04 9.35 -30.28
CA GLY A 39 11.33 10.43 -29.34
C GLY A 39 11.07 10.09 -27.87
N HIS A 40 10.35 9.00 -27.57
CA HIS A 40 10.11 8.56 -26.19
C HIS A 40 9.97 7.04 -26.09
N LYS A 41 10.20 6.47 -24.90
CA LYS A 41 10.34 5.01 -24.72
C LYS A 41 9.05 4.27 -24.37
N SER A 42 8.08 4.92 -23.73
CA SER A 42 6.87 4.25 -23.22
C SER A 42 5.74 5.24 -22.91
N ALA A 43 4.54 4.71 -22.61
CA ALA A 43 3.38 5.46 -22.10
C ALA A 43 3.62 6.21 -20.77
N ARG A 44 4.76 6.00 -20.10
CA ARG A 44 5.16 6.82 -18.96
C ARG A 44 5.64 8.22 -19.37
N SER A 45 6.02 8.42 -20.64
CA SER A 45 6.38 9.75 -21.14
C SER A 45 5.12 10.60 -21.26
N PRO A 46 5.15 11.88 -20.84
CA PRO A 46 4.05 12.82 -21.09
C PRO A 46 3.73 13.00 -22.58
N ASP A 47 4.73 12.79 -23.44
CA ASP A 47 4.62 12.92 -24.90
C ASP A 47 3.92 11.72 -25.56
N CYS A 48 3.67 10.64 -24.82
CA CYS A 48 2.96 9.49 -25.37
C CYS A 48 1.46 9.79 -25.43
N PRO A 49 0.77 9.58 -26.57
CA PRO A 49 -0.69 9.73 -26.63
C PRO A 49 -1.43 8.81 -25.66
N ASN A 50 -0.82 7.67 -25.31
CA ASN A 50 -1.34 6.72 -24.32
C ASN A 50 -0.91 7.05 -22.88
N HIS A 51 -0.42 8.27 -22.61
CA HIS A 51 0.01 8.67 -21.28
C HIS A 51 -1.18 8.79 -20.34
N MET A 52 -1.21 7.94 -19.31
CA MET A 52 -2.16 8.09 -18.22
C MET A 52 -1.64 9.11 -17.22
N LEU A 53 -2.34 10.23 -17.12
CA LEU A 53 -2.07 11.27 -16.14
C LEU A 53 -2.12 10.67 -14.72
N SER A 54 -1.16 11.07 -13.90
CA SER A 54 -1.20 10.80 -12.47
C SER A 54 -2.41 11.48 -11.83
N LYS A 55 -2.83 10.97 -10.68
CA LYS A 55 -3.94 11.53 -9.91
C LYS A 55 -3.75 13.04 -9.63
N ASN A 56 -2.52 13.46 -9.36
CA ASN A 56 -2.19 14.87 -9.13
C ASN A 56 -2.30 15.71 -10.41
N GLU A 57 -1.85 15.20 -11.55
CA GLU A 57 -1.99 15.90 -12.84
C GLU A 57 -3.47 16.04 -13.23
N ILE A 58 -4.26 15.00 -13.01
CA ILE A 58 -5.72 15.06 -13.20
C ILE A 58 -6.32 16.13 -12.30
N PHE A 59 -5.96 16.18 -11.02
CA PHE A 59 -6.48 17.21 -10.11
C PHE A 59 -6.03 18.61 -10.48
N SER A 60 -4.74 18.82 -10.79
CA SER A 60 -4.23 20.13 -11.22
C SER A 60 -4.92 20.62 -12.48
N ARG A 61 -5.22 19.74 -13.43
CA ARG A 61 -5.94 20.08 -14.67
C ARG A 61 -7.41 20.46 -14.42
N ASN A 62 -8.08 19.79 -13.49
CA ASN A 62 -9.52 20.00 -13.23
C ASN A 62 -9.80 21.09 -12.19
N LEU A 63 -8.90 21.28 -11.21
CA LEU A 63 -9.11 22.14 -10.03
C LEU A 63 -8.09 23.30 -9.95
N GLY A 64 -7.12 23.35 -10.87
CA GLY A 64 -6.02 24.31 -10.85
C GLY A 64 -4.88 23.89 -9.91
N GLN A 65 -3.77 24.64 -9.92
CA GLN A 65 -2.58 24.31 -9.12
C GLN A 65 -2.74 24.57 -7.62
N GLN A 66 -3.77 25.33 -7.21
CA GLN A 66 -3.98 25.78 -5.83
C GLN A 66 -4.97 24.89 -5.06
N PHE A 67 -5.28 23.69 -5.55
CA PHE A 67 -6.21 22.80 -4.84
C PHE A 67 -5.58 22.25 -3.55
N LYS A 68 -6.37 22.23 -2.48
CA LYS A 68 -5.98 21.63 -1.20
C LYS A 68 -6.76 20.35 -1.00
N THR A 69 -6.05 19.27 -0.69
CA THR A 69 -6.67 17.98 -0.39
C THR A 69 -7.08 17.93 1.08
N PHE A 70 -8.28 17.41 1.33
CA PHE A 70 -8.77 17.13 2.67
C PHE A 70 -9.21 15.68 2.75
N THR A 71 -8.90 15.02 3.85
CA THR A 71 -9.45 13.70 4.16
C THR A 71 -10.70 13.87 5.00
N ARG A 72 -11.85 13.51 4.45
CA ARG A 72 -13.13 13.51 5.17
C ARG A 72 -13.57 12.07 5.43
N LYS A 73 -14.04 11.80 6.65
CA LYS A 73 -14.78 10.58 6.94
C LYS A 73 -16.18 10.71 6.37
N LEU A 74 -16.58 9.76 5.53
CA LEU A 74 -17.89 9.71 4.91
C LEU A 74 -18.57 8.39 5.30
N PRO A 75 -19.91 8.39 5.49
CA PRO A 75 -20.67 7.18 5.64
C PRO A 75 -20.45 6.23 4.45
N PHE A 76 -20.42 4.92 4.73
CA PHE A 76 -20.23 3.90 3.70
C PHE A 76 -21.23 4.02 2.56
N ASP A 77 -22.49 4.28 2.90
CA ASP A 77 -23.61 4.40 1.97
C ASP A 77 -23.48 5.63 1.03
N GLN A 78 -22.65 6.62 1.39
CA GLN A 78 -22.35 7.77 0.52
C GLN A 78 -21.17 7.51 -0.43
N CYS A 79 -20.29 6.57 -0.08
CA CYS A 79 -19.09 6.25 -0.85
C CYS A 79 -19.31 5.15 -1.88
N VAL A 80 -20.33 4.31 -1.67
CA VAL A 80 -20.57 3.11 -2.47
C VAL A 80 -21.82 3.28 -3.31
N HIS A 81 -21.72 2.92 -4.59
CA HIS A 81 -22.85 2.93 -5.51
C HIS A 81 -23.99 2.02 -4.99
N SER A 82 -25.22 2.51 -5.04
CA SER A 82 -26.40 1.89 -4.42
C SER A 82 -26.57 0.41 -4.77
N SER A 83 -26.33 0.04 -6.03
CA SER A 83 -26.40 -1.34 -6.51
C SER A 83 -25.49 -2.32 -5.76
N TYR A 84 -24.38 -1.87 -5.19
CA TYR A 84 -23.41 -2.73 -4.51
C TYR A 84 -23.47 -2.64 -2.98
N GLN A 85 -24.23 -1.68 -2.44
CA GLN A 85 -24.22 -1.39 -0.99
C GLN A 85 -24.59 -2.60 -0.15
N SER A 86 -25.70 -3.27 -0.49
CA SER A 86 -26.18 -4.43 0.28
C SER A 86 -25.16 -5.57 0.31
N ALA A 87 -24.68 -5.98 -0.87
CA ALA A 87 -23.71 -7.06 -0.99
C ALA A 87 -22.39 -6.76 -0.29
N LEU A 88 -21.85 -5.54 -0.45
CA LEU A 88 -20.60 -5.15 0.19
C LEU A 88 -20.75 -5.01 1.71
N LYS A 89 -21.84 -4.40 2.19
CA LYS A 89 -22.10 -4.22 3.61
C LYS A 89 -22.18 -5.57 4.33
N SER A 90 -22.92 -6.52 3.76
CA SER A 90 -23.01 -7.89 4.29
C SER A 90 -21.63 -8.56 4.38
N ARG A 91 -20.82 -8.48 3.32
CA ARG A 91 -19.46 -9.04 3.31
C ARG A 91 -18.53 -8.38 4.32
N ILE A 92 -18.62 -7.07 4.50
CA ILE A 92 -17.81 -6.33 5.48
C ILE A 92 -18.19 -6.76 6.90
N VAL A 93 -19.48 -6.86 7.19
CA VAL A 93 -19.98 -7.29 8.51
C VAL A 93 -19.49 -8.71 8.82
N SER A 94 -19.70 -9.66 7.90
CA SER A 94 -19.25 -11.04 8.06
C SER A 94 -17.74 -11.13 8.27
N ALA A 95 -16.92 -10.46 7.44
CA ALA A 95 -15.47 -10.47 7.62
C ALA A 95 -15.03 -9.87 8.97
N CYS A 96 -15.72 -8.84 9.44
CA CYS A 96 -15.47 -8.24 10.75
C CYS A 96 -15.86 -9.17 11.90
N GLU A 97 -16.97 -9.91 11.77
CA GLU A 97 -17.40 -10.93 12.74
C GLU A 97 -16.41 -12.08 12.80
N ASP A 98 -16.00 -12.62 11.66
CA ASP A 98 -15.00 -13.69 11.57
C ASP A 98 -13.68 -13.25 12.23
N THR A 99 -13.21 -12.05 11.92
CA THR A 99 -11.98 -11.49 12.51
C THR A 99 -12.11 -11.37 14.03
N ARG A 100 -13.25 -10.88 14.54
CA ARG A 100 -13.49 -10.80 15.99
C ARG A 100 -13.50 -12.18 16.63
N GLN A 101 -14.12 -13.16 15.99
CA GLN A 101 -14.18 -14.53 16.50
C GLN A 101 -12.78 -15.15 16.58
N VAL A 102 -11.96 -14.99 15.53
CA VAL A 102 -10.57 -15.46 15.53
C VAL A 102 -9.76 -14.80 16.64
N VAL A 103 -9.86 -13.48 16.79
CA VAL A 103 -9.16 -12.73 17.86
C VAL A 103 -9.63 -13.21 19.24
N PHE A 104 -10.93 -13.43 19.43
CA PHE A 104 -11.49 -13.91 20.69
C PHE A 104 -10.99 -15.31 21.05
N ILE A 105 -11.00 -16.25 20.09
CA ILE A 105 -10.49 -17.61 20.29
C ILE A 105 -8.98 -17.57 20.60
N ALA A 106 -8.21 -16.77 19.85
CA ALA A 106 -6.78 -16.58 20.12
C ALA A 106 -6.56 -16.03 21.54
N GLN A 107 -7.37 -15.07 21.97
CA GLN A 107 -7.32 -14.54 23.34
C GLN A 107 -7.56 -15.61 24.39
N LEU A 108 -8.61 -16.41 24.25
CA LEU A 108 -8.89 -17.51 25.17
C LEU A 108 -7.74 -18.52 25.23
N PHE A 109 -7.21 -18.91 24.08
CA PHE A 109 -6.10 -19.84 23.99
C PHE A 109 -4.84 -19.30 24.69
N ILE A 110 -4.49 -18.04 24.43
CA ILE A 110 -3.31 -17.39 25.02
C ILE A 110 -3.49 -17.23 26.54
N ASN A 111 -4.69 -16.86 27.00
CA ASN A 111 -4.99 -16.75 28.42
C ASN A 111 -4.84 -18.12 29.10
N GLN A 112 -5.40 -19.17 28.52
CA GLN A 112 -5.25 -20.53 29.03
C GLN A 112 -3.78 -20.98 29.03
N TYR A 113 -3.04 -20.68 27.97
CA TYR A 113 -1.60 -20.97 27.90
C TYR A 113 -0.83 -20.23 28.99
N ALA A 114 -1.11 -18.95 29.21
CA ALA A 114 -0.44 -18.13 30.21
C ALA A 114 -0.66 -18.63 31.64
N LEU A 115 -1.86 -19.12 31.95
CA LEU A 115 -2.18 -19.73 33.26
C LEU A 115 -1.43 -21.03 33.52
N ASN A 116 -1.09 -21.79 32.47
CA ASN A 116 -0.39 -23.07 32.57
C ASN A 116 1.14 -22.94 32.49
N LEU A 117 1.68 -21.72 32.32
CA LEU A 117 3.13 -21.49 32.29
C LEU A 117 3.71 -21.57 33.71
N LYS A 118 4.72 -22.43 33.89
CA LYS A 118 5.52 -22.50 35.14
C LYS A 118 6.41 -21.27 35.35
N VAL A 119 6.75 -20.55 34.28
CA VAL A 119 7.55 -19.32 34.30
C VAL A 119 6.86 -18.28 33.43
N HIS A 120 6.44 -17.17 34.02
CA HIS A 120 5.73 -16.12 33.31
C HIS A 120 6.69 -15.16 32.62
N SER A 121 6.48 -14.97 31.32
CA SER A 121 7.16 -13.96 30.51
C SER A 121 6.26 -12.74 30.36
N ASN A 122 6.76 -11.55 30.73
CA ASN A 122 6.01 -10.29 30.59
C ASN A 122 5.74 -9.87 29.14
N HIS A 123 6.24 -10.63 28.15
CA HIS A 123 6.08 -10.29 26.74
C HIS A 123 4.63 -10.43 26.26
N ILE A 124 3.84 -11.34 26.83
CA ILE A 124 2.43 -11.59 26.47
C ILE A 124 1.54 -10.37 26.81
N PHE A 125 1.90 -9.64 27.87
CA PHE A 125 1.15 -8.47 28.33
C PHE A 125 1.54 -7.16 27.63
N LYS A 126 2.51 -7.20 26.70
CA LYS A 126 2.92 -6.01 25.94
C LYS A 126 1.99 -5.79 24.76
N GLN A 127 1.65 -4.53 24.49
CA GLN A 127 0.79 -4.13 23.36
C GLN A 127 1.25 -4.71 22.00
N ASN A 128 2.57 -4.84 21.79
CA ASN A 128 3.15 -5.41 20.56
C ASN A 128 2.79 -6.88 20.32
N PHE A 129 2.52 -7.65 21.38
CA PHE A 129 2.17 -9.07 21.27
C PHE A 129 0.81 -9.23 20.60
N TRP A 130 -0.23 -8.56 21.10
CA TRP A 130 -1.57 -8.62 20.51
C TRP A 130 -1.63 -8.03 19.11
N TYR A 131 -0.87 -6.97 18.83
CA TYR A 131 -0.71 -6.45 17.47
C TYR A 131 -0.11 -7.50 16.51
N SER A 132 0.85 -8.30 16.97
CA SER A 132 1.45 -9.37 16.15
C SER A 132 0.46 -10.50 15.89
N ILE A 133 -0.36 -10.85 16.88
CA ILE A 133 -1.42 -11.87 16.75
C ILE A 133 -2.49 -11.42 15.75
N CYS A 134 -2.89 -10.14 15.78
CA CYS A 134 -3.94 -9.61 14.90
C CYS A 134 -3.44 -9.22 13.49
N GLN A 135 -2.15 -9.33 13.20
CA GLN A 135 -1.56 -9.04 11.88
C GLN A 135 -1.27 -10.31 11.04
N LEU A 136 -1.42 -11.49 11.63
CA LEU A 136 -1.39 -12.79 10.93
C LEU A 136 -2.66 -12.97 10.09
#